data_AF-A0A2G6P768-F1
#
_entry.id   AF-A0A2G6P768-F1
#
_cell.length_a   1.000
_cell.length_b   1.000
_cell.length_c   1.000
_cell.angle_alpha   90.00
_cell.angle_beta   90.00
_cell.angle_gamma   90.00
#
_symmetry.space_group_name_H-M   'P 1'
#
loop_
_entity.id
_entity.type
_entity.pdbx_description
1 polymer ?
#
loop_
_entity_poly.entity_id
_entity_poly.type
_entity_poly.pdbx_seq_one_letter_code
_entity_poly.pdbx_strand_id
1 'polypeptide(L)'
;MRAFPEIYAVNGVHADQWYQIALYGYRTGMIFPFTARGALTQYEACEQRPYEIGYQTSNPYLKNTPAQGWEQFFTALRGDSQTSQDVAYSSDIQWQGE
;
A
#
# COMPACT_ATOMS: atom_id res chain seq x y z
N MET A 1 -1.38 4.83 -16.18
CA MET A 1 -1.40 3.42 -15.68
C MET A 1 -2.29 3.36 -14.44
N ARG A 2 -3.07 2.29 -14.25
CA ARG A 2 -3.85 2.10 -13.01
C ARG A 2 -3.13 1.11 -12.12
N ALA A 3 -2.85 1.50 -10.89
CA ALA A 3 -2.14 0.67 -9.93
C ALA A 3 -3.03 0.37 -8.74
N PHE A 4 -2.73 -0.77 -8.10
CA PHE A 4 -3.32 -1.14 -6.82
C PHE A 4 -2.17 -1.46 -5.84
N PRO A 5 -1.53 -0.42 -5.29
CA PRO A 5 -0.33 -0.52 -4.45
C PRO A 5 -0.42 -1.46 -3.25
N GLU A 6 0.67 -2.18 -3.01
CA GLU A 6 0.87 -3.09 -1.90
C GLU A 6 1.44 -2.34 -0.69
N ILE A 7 0.66 -2.21 0.39
CA ILE A 7 0.97 -1.38 1.58
C ILE A 7 1.03 -2.26 2.84
N TYR A 8 1.87 -3.29 2.82
CA TYR A 8 1.93 -4.28 3.90
C TYR A 8 2.55 -3.81 5.22
N ALA A 9 3.45 -2.83 5.19
CA ALA A 9 4.22 -2.44 6.38
C ALA A 9 3.51 -1.37 7.22
N VAL A 10 3.47 -1.54 8.54
CA VAL A 10 2.79 -0.60 9.46
C VAL A 10 3.48 0.76 9.59
N ASN A 11 4.76 0.85 9.23
CA ASN A 11 5.55 2.07 9.43
C ASN A 11 5.55 3.02 8.21
N GLY A 12 4.72 2.75 7.20
CA GLY A 12 4.52 3.63 6.06
C GLY A 12 5.61 3.56 4.98
N VAL A 13 6.64 2.71 5.11
CA VAL A 13 7.72 2.61 4.10
C VAL A 13 7.17 2.27 2.69
N HIS A 14 6.16 1.42 2.61
CA HIS A 14 5.53 1.09 1.32
C HIS A 14 4.71 2.25 0.75
N ALA A 15 4.02 3.02 1.60
CA ALA A 15 3.29 4.22 1.17
C ALA A 15 4.25 5.27 0.59
N ASP A 16 5.41 5.50 1.23
CA ASP A 16 6.44 6.40 0.71
C ASP A 16 7.00 5.93 -0.63
N GLN A 17 7.33 4.63 -0.78
CA GLN A 17 7.81 4.07 -2.04
C GLN A 17 6.84 4.33 -3.20
N TRP A 18 5.55 4.07 -2.99
CA TRP A 18 4.53 4.31 -4.03
C TRP A 18 4.30 5.80 -4.30
N TYR A 19 4.41 6.66 -3.27
CA TYR A 19 4.42 8.11 -3.46
C TYR A 19 5.60 8.55 -4.35
N GLN A 20 6.82 8.06 -4.11
CA GLN A 20 7.99 8.39 -4.93
C GLN A 20 7.80 7.93 -6.40
N ILE A 21 7.18 6.77 -6.62
CA ILE A 21 6.83 6.31 -7.97
C ILE A 21 5.84 7.26 -8.63
N ALA A 22 4.79 7.69 -7.92
CA ALA A 22 3.81 8.63 -8.43
C ALA A 22 4.46 9.99 -8.78
N LEU A 23 5.31 10.50 -7.90
CA LEU A 23 6.03 11.77 -8.07
C LEU A 23 7.01 11.71 -9.25
N TYR A 24 7.76 10.62 -9.38
CA TYR A 24 8.62 10.39 -10.55
C TYR A 24 7.81 10.38 -11.84
N GLY A 25 6.66 9.70 -11.82
CA GLY A 25 5.71 9.66 -12.93
C GLY A 25 5.21 11.04 -13.36
N TYR A 26 4.87 11.89 -12.39
CA TYR A 26 4.50 13.28 -12.61
C TYR A 26 5.66 14.09 -13.21
N ARG A 27 6.84 14.03 -12.59
CA ARG A 27 8.00 14.87 -12.96
C ARG A 27 8.57 14.56 -14.33
N THR A 28 8.53 13.30 -14.74
CA THR A 28 9.10 12.86 -16.03
C THR A 28 8.06 12.81 -17.15
N GLY A 29 6.77 12.91 -16.83
CA GLY A 29 5.68 12.70 -17.78
C GLY A 29 5.56 11.26 -18.29
N MET A 30 6.40 10.32 -17.83
CA MET A 30 6.46 8.96 -18.35
C MET A 30 5.32 8.07 -17.85
N ILE A 31 4.74 8.39 -16.69
CA ILE A 31 3.74 7.54 -16.03
C ILE A 31 2.40 8.28 -15.89
N PHE A 32 2.25 9.49 -16.45
CA PHE A 32 1.07 10.31 -16.21
C PHE A 32 -0.17 9.85 -17.02
N PRO A 33 -1.35 9.69 -16.39
CA PRO A 33 -1.56 9.71 -14.94
C PRO A 33 -1.29 8.32 -14.32
N PHE A 34 -0.44 8.30 -13.29
CA PHE A 34 -0.43 7.22 -12.31
C PHE A 34 -1.71 7.43 -11.51
N THR A 35 -2.62 6.47 -11.61
CA THR A 35 -3.89 6.53 -10.88
C THR A 35 -3.95 5.35 -9.92
N ALA A 36 -3.79 5.64 -8.64
CA ALA A 36 -4.08 4.73 -7.55
C ALA A 36 -5.58 4.42 -7.56
N ARG A 37 -5.93 3.13 -7.64
CA ARG A 37 -7.33 2.69 -7.48
C ARG A 37 -7.65 2.31 -6.05
N GLY A 38 -6.65 1.89 -5.30
CA GLY A 38 -6.81 1.54 -3.91
C GLY A 38 -5.48 1.29 -3.22
N ALA A 39 -5.54 0.69 -2.05
CA ALA A 39 -4.41 0.11 -1.33
C ALA A 39 -4.72 -1.35 -1.00
N LEU A 40 -3.74 -2.23 -1.20
CA LEU A 40 -3.81 -3.66 -0.92
C LEU A 40 -2.92 -3.98 0.26
N THR A 41 -3.47 -4.63 1.27
CA THR A 41 -2.71 -5.20 2.39
C THR A 41 -2.66 -6.73 2.29
N GLN A 42 -1.98 -7.36 3.24
CA GLN A 42 -1.91 -8.83 3.36
C GLN A 42 -2.29 -9.31 4.76
N TYR A 43 -3.05 -8.50 5.49
CA TYR A 43 -3.34 -8.71 6.91
C TYR A 43 -4.03 -10.05 7.14
N GLU A 44 -5.11 -10.33 6.41
CA GLU A 44 -5.89 -11.56 6.54
C GLU A 44 -5.08 -12.80 6.14
N ALA A 45 -4.32 -12.75 5.03
CA ALA A 45 -3.43 -13.85 4.64
C ALA A 45 -2.43 -14.20 5.74
N CYS A 46 -1.97 -13.18 6.45
CA CYS A 46 -1.05 -13.36 7.55
C CYS A 46 -1.70 -13.85 8.85
N GLU A 47 -2.93 -13.41 9.17
CA GLU A 47 -3.72 -13.99 10.27
C GLU A 47 -4.01 -15.48 10.03
N GLN A 48 -4.19 -15.89 8.77
CA GLN A 48 -4.37 -17.27 8.38
C GLN A 48 -3.10 -18.12 8.52
N ARG A 49 -1.91 -17.49 8.48
CA ARG A 49 -0.60 -18.16 8.64
C ARG A 49 0.30 -17.40 9.64
N PRO A 50 -0.03 -17.43 10.96
CA PRO A 50 0.60 -16.57 11.95
C PRO A 50 2.07 -16.89 12.28
N TYR A 51 2.58 -18.03 11.79
CA TYR A 51 3.95 -18.50 12.03
C TYR A 51 4.92 -18.19 10.88
N GLU A 52 4.43 -17.61 9.78
CA GLU A 52 5.28 -17.26 8.63
C GLU A 52 6.24 -16.11 8.95
N ILE A 53 7.44 -16.19 8.35
CA ILE A 53 8.48 -15.17 8.50
C ILE A 53 7.93 -13.82 8.03
N GLY A 54 8.01 -12.80 8.89
CA GLY A 54 7.50 -11.45 8.61
C GLY A 54 6.15 -11.13 9.26
N TYR A 55 5.38 -12.12 9.70
CA TYR A 55 4.15 -11.93 10.49
C TYR A 55 4.20 -12.56 11.89
N GLN A 56 5.34 -13.16 12.23
CA GLN A 56 5.62 -13.66 13.57
C GLN A 56 5.19 -12.62 14.62
N THR A 57 4.60 -13.08 15.72
CA THR A 57 4.24 -12.21 16.85
C THR A 57 5.42 -11.37 17.36
N SER A 58 6.65 -11.85 17.16
CA SER A 58 7.89 -11.13 17.46
C SER A 58 8.26 -10.01 16.48
N ASN A 59 7.67 -9.97 15.28
CA ASN A 59 7.94 -8.95 14.26
C ASN A 59 6.62 -8.47 13.61
N PRO A 60 5.92 -7.50 14.22
CA PRO A 60 4.61 -7.03 13.75
C PRO A 60 4.70 -6.05 12.57
N TYR A 61 5.81 -6.04 11.83
CA TYR A 61 6.07 -4.98 10.85
C TYR A 61 5.19 -5.08 9.61
N LEU A 62 4.78 -6.28 9.19
CA LEU A 62 3.94 -6.51 8.01
C LEU A 62 2.44 -6.68 8.34
N LYS A 63 1.97 -6.12 9.46
CA LYS A 63 0.59 -6.27 9.97
C LYS A 63 -0.32 -5.09 9.66
N ASN A 64 -0.09 -4.43 8.53
CA ASN A 64 -0.91 -3.27 8.19
C ASN A 64 -2.33 -3.72 7.84
N THR A 65 -3.31 -3.29 8.63
CA THR A 65 -4.72 -3.56 8.30
C THR A 65 -5.12 -2.82 7.03
N PRO A 66 -6.17 -3.26 6.31
CA PRO A 66 -6.60 -2.60 5.08
C PRO A 66 -6.88 -1.09 5.26
N ALA A 67 -7.50 -0.73 6.40
CA ALA A 67 -7.79 0.66 6.72
C ALA A 67 -6.50 1.48 6.95
N GLN A 68 -5.55 0.95 7.70
CA GLN A 68 -4.27 1.62 7.96
C GLN A 68 -3.43 1.75 6.68
N GLY A 69 -3.36 0.70 5.85
CA GLY A 69 -2.64 0.75 4.57
C GLY A 69 -3.24 1.76 3.61
N TRP A 70 -4.57 1.83 3.54
CA TRP A 70 -5.27 2.88 2.79
C TRP A 70 -4.96 4.28 3.32
N GLU A 71 -5.06 4.49 4.63
CA GLU A 71 -4.84 5.79 5.25
C GLU A 71 -3.41 6.29 5.06
N GLN A 72 -2.42 5.42 5.25
CA GLN A 72 -1.01 5.74 5.02
C GLN A 72 -0.77 6.19 3.58
N PHE A 73 -1.29 5.44 2.61
CA PHE A 73 -1.08 5.74 1.20
C PHE A 73 -1.85 6.98 0.74
N PHE A 74 -3.10 7.12 1.16
CA PHE A 74 -3.91 8.32 0.91
C PHE A 74 -3.24 9.58 1.48
N THR A 75 -2.73 9.50 2.71
CA THR A 75 -2.01 10.61 3.35
C THR A 75 -0.73 10.95 2.61
N ALA A 76 0.07 9.95 2.22
CA ALA A 76 1.31 10.16 1.47
C ALA A 76 1.05 10.89 0.14
N LEU A 77 0.04 10.45 -0.63
CA LEU A 77 -0.29 11.07 -1.91
C LEU A 77 -0.87 12.47 -1.77
N ARG A 78 -1.76 12.71 -0.79
CA ARG A 78 -2.42 14.01 -0.59
C ARG A 78 -1.55 15.05 0.10
N GLY A 79 -0.47 14.62 0.77
CA GLY A 79 0.53 15.51 1.33
C GLY A 79 1.27 16.35 0.26
N ASP A 80 1.21 15.93 -1.00
CA ASP A 80 1.80 16.64 -2.14
C ASP A 80 0.76 16.91 -3.24
N SER A 81 0.58 18.19 -3.58
CA SER A 81 -0.29 18.63 -4.67
C SER A 81 0.03 18.02 -6.04
N GLN A 82 1.29 17.60 -6.28
CA GLN A 82 1.73 16.98 -7.55
C GLN A 82 1.22 15.54 -7.71
N THR A 83 1.01 14.84 -6.59
CA THR A 83 0.58 13.43 -6.56
C THR A 83 -0.84 13.24 -6.02
N SER A 84 -1.44 14.32 -5.50
CA SER A 84 -2.76 14.32 -4.89
C SER A 84 -3.82 13.75 -5.83
N GLN A 85 -4.53 12.75 -5.32
CA GLN A 85 -5.58 12.03 -6.03
C GLN A 85 -6.46 11.30 -5.02
N ASP A 86 -7.64 10.88 -5.47
CA ASP A 86 -8.53 10.04 -4.68
C ASP A 86 -8.11 8.57 -4.74
N VAL A 87 -8.10 7.91 -3.59
CA VAL A 87 -7.83 6.47 -3.45
C VAL A 87 -9.15 5.81 -3.04
N ALA A 88 -9.85 5.19 -3.99
CA ALA A 88 -11.24 4.79 -3.78
C ALA A 88 -11.42 3.52 -2.94
N TYR A 89 -10.46 2.59 -2.99
CA TYR A 89 -10.62 1.26 -2.41
C TYR A 89 -9.58 0.95 -1.36
N SER A 90 -10.01 0.29 -0.29
CA SER A 90 -9.17 -0.43 0.65
C SER A 90 -9.45 -1.92 0.46
N SER A 91 -8.40 -2.74 0.34
CA SER A 91 -8.51 -4.17 0.06
C SER A 91 -7.44 -4.96 0.80
N ASP A 92 -7.65 -6.26 0.90
CA ASP A 92 -6.74 -7.19 1.56
C ASP A 92 -6.56 -8.48 0.76
N ILE A 93 -5.40 -9.11 0.89
CA ILE A 93 -5.12 -10.43 0.32
C ILE A 93 -5.50 -11.50 1.35
N GLN A 94 -6.13 -12.57 0.85
CA GLN A 94 -6.36 -13.82 1.59
C GLN A 94 -5.47 -14.93 1.05
N TRP A 95 -5.01 -15.81 1.92
CA TRP A 95 -4.31 -17.03 1.55
C TRP A 95 -5.31 -18.06 0.96
N GLN A 96 -5.00 -18.63 -0.21
CA GLN A 96 -5.89 -19.56 -0.93
C GLN A 96 -5.35 -21.01 -1.00
N GLY A 97 -4.23 -21.32 -0.35
CA GLY A 97 -3.55 -22.63 -0.43
C GLY A 97 -2.23 -22.59 -1.19
N GLU A 98 -1.49 -23.71 -1.19
CA GLU A 98 -0.30 -23.95 -2.04
C GLU A 98 -0.69 -24.69 -3.32
#